data_AF-A0A2E3FMQ0-F1
#
_entry.id   AF-A0A2E3FMQ0-F1
#
_cell.length_a   1.000
_cell.length_b   1.000
_cell.length_c   1.000
_cell.angle_alpha   90.00
_cell.angle_beta   90.00
_cell.angle_gamma   90.00
#
_symmetry.space_group_name_H-M   'P 1'
#
loop_
_entity.id
_entity.type
_entity.pdbx_description
1 polymer ?
#
loop_
_entity_poly.entity_id
_entity_poly.type
_entity_poly.pdbx_seq_one_letter_code
_entity_poly.pdbx_strand_id
1 'polypeptide(L)' 'MNNYNLNFKGLDKSTIESIKLELAIQDKLGKFEFRNKFISSGFLSRNKFGQVTYRPAIYK' A
#
# COMPACT_ATOMS: atom_id res chain seq x y z
N MET A 1 -6.96 15.09 1.04
CA MET A 1 -6.68 13.82 0.34
C MET A 1 -5.17 13.63 0.31
N ASN A 2 -4.62 12.61 0.98
CA ASN A 2 -3.19 12.31 0.94
C ASN A 2 -2.85 11.76 -0.45
N ASN A 3 -2.05 12.51 -1.23
CA ASN A 3 -1.52 12.06 -2.52
C ASN A 3 -0.40 11.05 -2.26
N TYR A 4 -0.74 9.78 -2.20
CA TYR A 4 0.24 8.71 -2.18
C TYR A 4 0.91 8.65 -3.55
N ASN A 5 2.22 8.88 -3.61
CA ASN A 5 3.00 8.74 -4.83
C ASN A 5 3.19 7.24 -5.15
N LEU A 6 2.09 6.60 -5.56
CA LEU A 6 1.98 5.19 -5.89
C LEU A 6 1.79 5.07 -7.39
N ASN A 7 2.72 4.37 -8.04
CA ASN A 7 2.53 3.94 -9.41
C ASN A 7 1.63 2.71 -9.43
N PHE A 8 0.32 2.90 -9.62
CA PHE A 8 -0.67 1.82 -9.71
C PHE A 8 -0.71 1.15 -11.09
N LYS A 9 0.19 1.52 -12.01
CA LYS A 9 0.18 1.00 -13.38
C LYS A 9 0.40 -0.51 -13.38
N GLY A 10 -0.58 -1.25 -13.88
CA GLY A 10 -0.56 -2.71 -13.95
C GLY A 10 -1.18 -3.44 -12.75
N LEU A 11 -1.78 -2.73 -11.79
CA LEU A 11 -2.52 -3.34 -10.69
C LEU A 11 -4.01 -3.46 -11.02
N ASP A 12 -4.65 -4.55 -10.59
CA ASP A 12 -6.09 -4.72 -10.68
C ASP A 12 -6.84 -3.79 -9.71
N LYS A 13 -8.12 -3.53 -10.01
CA LYS A 13 -8.94 -2.62 -9.22
C LYS A 13 -9.05 -3.04 -7.75
N SER A 14 -9.14 -4.34 -7.45
CA SER A 14 -9.30 -4.82 -6.07
C SER A 14 -8.04 -4.56 -5.24
N THR A 15 -6.86 -4.71 -5.86
CA THR A 15 -5.58 -4.41 -5.23
C THR A 15 -5.45 -2.92 -4.94
N ILE A 16 -5.85 -2.06 -5.89
CA ILE A 16 -5.84 -0.59 -5.69
C ILE A 16 -6.77 -0.19 -4.54
N GLU A 17 -7.98 -0.75 -4.47
CA GLU A 17 -8.93 -0.48 -3.38
C GLU A 17 -8.40 -0.97 -2.03
N SER A 18 -7.79 -2.16 -2.00
CA SER A 18 -7.16 -2.72 -0.79
C SER A 18 -6.03 -1.82 -0.28
N ILE A 19 -5.17 -1.31 -1.18
CA ILE A 19 -4.10 -0.37 -0.82
C ILE A 19 -4.67 0.91 -0.22
N LYS A 20 -5.69 1.51 -0.86
CA LYS A 20 -6.31 2.75 -0.39
C LYS A 20 -6.94 2.58 0.99
N LEU A 21 -7.69 1.48 1.18
CA LEU A 21 -8.32 1.16 2.46
C LEU A 21 -7.28 0.99 3.56
N GLU A 22 -6.22 0.24 3.27
CA GLU A 22 -5.16 -0.02 4.23
C GLU A 22 -4.46 1.28 4.65
N LEU A 23 -4.11 2.14 3.70
CA LEU A 23 -3.49 3.44 4.00
C LEU A 23 -4.40 4.33 4.87
N ALA A 24 -5.70 4.34 4.58
CA ALA A 24 -6.67 5.09 5.39
C ALA A 24 -6.80 4.53 6.82
N ILE A 25 -6.74 3.21 6.99
CA ILE A 25 -6.73 2.57 8.31
C ILE A 25 -5.45 2.93 9.07
N GLN A 26 -4.28 2.83 8.44
CA GLN A 26 -3.02 3.17 9.08
C GLN A 26 -2.95 4.64 9.49
N ASP A 27 -3.43 5.56 8.63
CA ASP A 27 -3.56 6.98 8.97
C ASP A 27 -4.46 7.20 10.19
N LYS A 28 -5.61 6.52 10.26
CA LYS A 28 -6.52 6.58 11.42
C LYS A 28 -5.90 6.00 12.70
N LEU A 29 -5.04 5.00 12.58
CA LEU A 29 -4.33 4.38 13.71
C LEU A 29 -3.07 5.16 14.11
N GLY A 30 -2.73 6.26 13.43
CA GLY A 30 -1.48 7.00 13.66
C GLY A 30 -0.22 6.21 13.27
N LYS A 31 -0.36 5.16 12.45
CA LYS A 31 0.74 4.31 11.99
C LYS A 31 1.28 4.82 10.66
N PHE A 32 2.15 5.82 10.73
CA PHE A 32 2.69 6.47 9.53
C PHE A 32 3.80 5.68 8.83
N GLU A 33 4.35 4.65 9.48
CA GLU A 33 5.27 3.70 8.86
C GLU A 33 4.81 2.25 9.07
N PHE A 34 5.03 1.42 8.06
CA PHE A 34 4.88 -0.02 8.15
C PHE A 34 5.68 -0.70 7.05
N ARG A 35 6.16 -1.91 7.30
CA ARG A 35 6.93 -2.68 6.33
C ARG A 35 6.26 -4.02 6.09
N ASN A 36 6.24 -4.43 4.81
CA ASN A 36 5.85 -5.76 4.36
C ASN A 36 4.46 -6.21 4.87
N LYS A 37 3.46 -5.31 4.85
CA LYS A 37 2.09 -5.71 5.13
C LYS A 37 1.52 -6.45 3.91
N PHE A 38 1.15 -7.71 4.08
CA PHE A 38 0.57 -8.48 2.99
C PHE A 38 -0.88 -8.04 2.75
N ILE A 39 -1.20 -7.66 1.52
CA ILE A 39 -2.54 -7.27 1.09
C ILE A 39 -2.80 -7.77 -0.33
N SER A 40 -4.00 -8.29 -0.57
CA SER A 40 -4.39 -8.85 -1.87
C SER A 40 -3.31 -9.82 -2.39
N SER A 41 -2.66 -9.47 -3.50
CA SER A 41 -1.68 -10.28 -4.21
C SER A 41 -0.23 -9.88 -3.92
N GLY A 42 0.07 -9.14 -2.86
CA GLY A 42 1.43 -8.63 -2.63
C GLY A 42 1.68 -7.99 -1.28
N PHE A 43 2.82 -7.30 -1.20
CA PHE A 43 3.30 -6.64 0.01
C PHE A 43 3.28 -5.11 -0.17
N LEU A 44 2.64 -4.44 0.78
CA LEU A 44 2.61 -2.98 0.91
C LEU A 44 3.56 -2.53 2.01
N SER A 45 4.30 -1.45 1.75
CA SER A 45 5.14 -0.79 2.75
C SER A 45 4.99 0.72 2.64
N ARG A 46 5.15 1.43 3.77
CA ARG A 46 5.21 2.89 3.84
C ARG A 46 6.37 3.30 4.74
N ASN A 47 7.19 4.25 4.28
CA ASN A 47 8.28 4.79 5.08
C ASN A 47 7.87 6.06 5.84
N LYS A 48 8.76 6.54 6.73
CA LYS A 48 8.58 7.77 7.53
C LYS A 48 8.33 9.04 6.70
N PHE A 49 8.66 9.03 5.41
CA PHE A 49 8.44 10.15 4.49
C PHE A 49 7.09 10.05 3.75
N GLY A 50 6.28 9.03 4.04
CA GLY A 50 5.01 8.79 3.37
C GLY A 50 5.13 8.15 1.99
N GLN A 51 6.33 7.73 1.56
CA GLN A 51 6.47 6.98 0.32
C GLN A 51 5.92 5.58 0.52
N VAL A 52 5.00 5.20 -0.36
CA VAL A 52 4.35 3.89 -0.33
C VAL A 52 4.90 3.04 -1.48
N THR A 53 5.22 1.79 -1.18
CA THR A 53 5.72 0.82 -2.16
C THR A 53 4.86 -0.43 -2.12
N TYR A 54 4.33 -0.83 -3.28
CA TYR A 54 3.64 -2.09 -3.46
C TYR A 54 4.54 -3.05 -4.26
N ARG A 55 4.72 -4.27 -3.75
CA ARG A 55 5.46 -5.33 -4.42
C ARG A 55 4.52 -6.52 -4.65
N PRO A 56 4.15 -6.86 -5.90
CA PRO A 56 3.34 -8.04 -6.16
C PRO A 56 4.10 -9.30 -5.71
N ALA A 57 3.37 -10.26 -5.14
CA ALA A 57 3.89 -11.57 -4.81
C ALA A 57 4.07 -12.36 -6.11
N ILE A 58 5.33 -12.57 -6.50
CA ILE A 58 5.66 -13.39 -7.65
C ILE A 58 5.60 -14.85 -7.18
N TYR A 59 4.53 -15.55 -7.54
CA TYR A 59 4.51 -17.01 -7.46
C TYR A 59 5.36 -17.54 -8.63
N LYS A 60 6.47 -18.22 -8.29
CA LYS A 60 7.28 -18.97 -9.26
C LYS A 60 6.72 -20.37 -9.46
#